data_AF-A0A5N8HFK3-F1
#
_entry.id   AF-A0A5N8HFK3-F1
#
_cell.length_a   1.000
_cell.length_b   1.000
_cell.length_c   1.000
_cell.angle_alpha   90.00
_cell.angle_beta   90.00
_cell.angle_gamma   90.00
#
_symmetry.space_group_name_H-M   'P 1'
#
loop_
_entity.id
_entity.type
_entity.pdbx_description
1 polymer ?
#
loop_
_entity_poly.entity_id
_entity_poly.type
_entity_poly.pdbx_seq_one_letter_code
_entity_poly.pdbx_strand_id
1 'polypeptide(L)'
;MALWGGRFTQAADQRFKQFNDSLRFDYRLAEQDIVGSVAWSKALVTVGVLTAEEQAQLEEALNVLLEDVRARPQQILESDAEDIHSWVEGKLIDKVGQLGKKLHTGRSRNDQVATDLKLWCKDTVSELLTANRQLQSALVETAQNNQDAVMPGYTHLQRAQPVTFAHWCLAYVEMLARDESR
;
A
#
# COMPACT_ATOMS: atom_id res chain seq x y z
N MET A 1 9.27 19.19 -6.84
CA MET A 1 10.34 19.99 -6.18
C MET A 1 11.21 19.01 -5.40
N ALA A 2 12.54 19.07 -5.52
CA ALA A 2 13.41 18.25 -4.67
C ALA A 2 13.33 18.76 -3.22
N LEU A 3 13.15 17.88 -2.22
CA LEU A 3 13.05 18.28 -0.80
C LEU A 3 14.25 19.14 -0.32
N TRP A 4 15.38 19.03 -1.01
CA TRP A 4 16.65 19.66 -0.65
C TRP A 4 17.03 20.88 -1.51
N GLY A 5 16.16 21.26 -2.45
CA GLY A 5 16.47 22.25 -3.50
C GLY A 5 16.82 23.66 -2.99
N GLY A 6 16.49 24.00 -1.75
CA GLY A 6 16.80 25.31 -1.16
C GLY A 6 18.18 25.43 -0.49
N ARG A 7 18.88 24.31 -0.24
CA ARG A 7 20.16 24.30 0.49
C ARG A 7 21.40 24.19 -0.39
N PHE A 8 21.24 23.70 -1.62
CA PHE A 8 22.34 23.44 -2.53
C PHE A 8 22.23 24.31 -3.78
N THR A 9 23.36 24.81 -4.27
CA THR A 9 23.45 25.64 -5.48
C THR A 9 23.58 24.81 -6.76
N GLN A 10 23.85 23.52 -6.64
CA GLN A 10 24.02 22.57 -7.74
C GLN A 10 22.96 21.46 -7.67
N ALA A 11 22.70 20.83 -8.81
CA ALA A 11 21.84 19.65 -8.88
C ALA A 11 22.45 18.49 -8.08
N ALA A 12 21.59 17.63 -7.54
CA ALA A 12 22.03 16.40 -6.87
C ALA A 12 22.76 15.47 -7.86
N ASP A 13 23.78 14.77 -7.38
CA ASP A 13 24.44 13.71 -8.15
C ASP A 13 23.39 12.65 -8.54
N GLN A 14 23.41 12.22 -9.79
CA GLN A 14 22.41 11.28 -10.32
C GLN A 14 22.40 9.95 -9.57
N ARG A 15 23.55 9.49 -9.06
CA ARG A 15 23.65 8.26 -8.27
C ARG A 15 23.00 8.44 -6.90
N PHE A 16 23.17 9.60 -6.29
CA PHE A 16 22.52 9.92 -5.02
C PHE A 16 21.00 9.93 -5.20
N LYS A 17 20.51 10.58 -6.26
CA LYS A 17 19.08 10.60 -6.59
C LYS A 17 18.51 9.18 -6.78
N GLN A 18 19.16 8.35 -7.60
CA GLN A 18 18.72 6.97 -7.83
C GLN A 18 18.71 6.12 -6.55
N PHE A 19 19.65 6.37 -5.64
CA PHE A 19 19.73 5.68 -4.35
C PHE A 19 18.63 6.14 -3.38
N ASN A 20 18.34 7.44 -3.34
CA ASN A 20 17.45 8.07 -2.38
C ASN A 20 15.96 7.98 -2.78
N ASP A 21 15.65 8.24 -4.05
CA ASP A 21 14.27 8.32 -4.52
C ASP A 21 13.54 6.98 -4.33
N SER A 22 12.28 7.03 -3.93
CA SER A 22 11.44 5.87 -3.65
C SER A 22 10.24 5.73 -4.59
N LEU A 23 9.96 6.74 -5.43
CA LEU A 23 8.77 6.80 -6.30
C LEU A 23 8.54 5.53 -7.14
N ARG A 24 9.63 4.89 -7.59
CA ARG A 24 9.59 3.65 -8.38
C ARG A 24 8.83 2.49 -7.71
N PHE A 25 8.66 2.52 -6.39
CA PHE A 25 7.97 1.47 -5.63
C PHE A 25 6.94 2.01 -4.64
N ASP A 26 7.13 3.20 -4.08
CA ASP A 26 6.20 3.77 -3.09
C ASP A 26 4.97 4.42 -3.73
N TYR A 27 4.90 4.52 -5.07
CA TYR A 27 3.69 4.94 -5.79
C TYR A 27 2.45 4.12 -5.42
N ARG A 28 2.66 2.90 -4.89
CA ARG A 28 1.62 2.02 -4.36
C ARG A 28 0.88 2.59 -3.15
N LEU A 29 1.47 3.57 -2.46
CA LEU A 29 0.89 4.24 -1.30
C LEU A 29 0.06 5.48 -1.68
N ALA A 30 -0.09 5.79 -2.98
CA ALA A 30 -0.76 7.00 -3.45
C ALA A 30 -2.18 7.15 -2.90
N GLU A 31 -2.97 6.07 -2.92
CA GLU A 31 -4.34 6.12 -2.38
C GLU A 31 -4.35 6.40 -0.88
N GLN A 32 -3.47 5.74 -0.12
CA GLN A 32 -3.38 5.93 1.32
C GLN A 32 -2.92 7.35 1.69
N ASP A 33 -1.93 7.90 0.98
CA ASP A 33 -1.46 9.27 1.18
C ASP A 33 -2.57 10.30 0.93
N ILE A 34 -3.36 10.10 -0.13
CA ILE A 34 -4.48 10.97 -0.49
C ILE A 34 -5.59 10.88 0.56
N VAL A 35 -6.00 9.66 0.95
CA VAL A 35 -7.04 9.45 1.98
C VAL A 35 -6.59 10.01 3.33
N GLY A 36 -5.34 9.77 3.72
CA GLY A 36 -4.75 10.33 4.93
C GLY A 36 -4.69 11.85 4.89
N SER A 37 -4.41 12.44 3.72
CA SER A 37 -4.42 13.88 3.50
C SER A 37 -5.81 14.50 3.59
N VAL A 38 -6.87 13.83 3.10
CA VAL A 38 -8.27 14.26 3.31
C VAL A 38 -8.63 14.23 4.79
N ALA A 39 -8.24 13.19 5.52
CA ALA A 39 -8.49 13.12 6.96
C ALA A 39 -7.73 14.21 7.73
N TRP A 40 -6.49 14.48 7.34
CA TRP A 40 -5.67 15.53 7.95
C TRP A 40 -6.25 16.93 7.70
N SER A 41 -6.76 17.21 6.49
CA SER A 41 -7.39 18.51 6.19
C SER A 41 -8.61 18.76 7.09
N LYS A 42 -9.40 17.71 7.37
CA LYS A 42 -10.53 17.79 8.33
C LYS A 42 -10.03 18.09 9.76
N ALA A 43 -8.95 17.46 10.19
CA ALA A 43 -8.36 17.75 11.50
C ALA A 43 -7.90 19.22 11.62
N LEU A 44 -7.29 19.77 10.57
CA LEU A 44 -6.84 21.17 10.54
C LEU A 44 -7.98 22.20 10.66
N VAL A 45 -9.20 21.86 10.23
CA VAL A 45 -10.39 22.69 10.48
C VAL A 45 -10.70 22.76 11.97
N THR A 46 -10.60 21.64 12.68
CA THR A 46 -10.96 21.58 14.11
C THR A 46 -10.06 22.45 14.99
N VAL A 47 -8.83 22.72 14.54
CA VAL A 47 -7.86 23.59 15.22
C VAL A 47 -7.74 24.98 14.58
N GLY A 48 -8.61 25.32 13.63
CA GLY A 48 -8.69 26.66 13.03
C GLY A 48 -7.55 27.02 12.08
N VAL A 49 -6.79 26.05 11.57
CA VAL A 49 -5.74 26.28 10.55
C VAL A 49 -6.35 26.44 9.16
N LEU A 50 -7.42 25.68 8.88
CA LEU A 50 -8.22 25.77 7.64
C LEU A 50 -9.64 26.24 7.95
N THR A 51 -10.22 27.03 7.04
CA THR A 51 -11.68 27.24 7.04
C THR A 51 -12.41 26.02 6.46
N ALA A 52 -13.72 25.94 6.66
CA ALA A 52 -14.53 24.87 6.08
C ALA A 52 -14.50 24.90 4.54
N GLU A 53 -14.50 26.09 3.95
CA GLU A 53 -14.42 26.29 2.50
C GLU A 53 -13.05 25.86 1.94
N GLU A 54 -11.96 26.22 2.62
CA GLU A 54 -10.61 25.79 2.27
C GLU A 54 -10.46 24.26 2.34
N GLN A 55 -11.02 23.64 3.38
CA GLN A 55 -11.00 22.19 3.52
C GLN A 55 -11.80 21.49 2.43
N ALA A 56 -12.99 21.99 2.10
CA ALA A 56 -13.81 21.44 1.03
C ALA A 56 -13.10 21.51 -0.33
N GLN A 57 -12.39 22.61 -0.63
CA GLN A 57 -11.60 22.74 -1.85
C GLN A 57 -10.43 21.74 -1.91
N LEU A 58 -9.75 21.52 -0.77
CA LEU A 58 -8.67 20.53 -0.68
C LEU A 58 -9.20 19.11 -0.86
N GLU A 59 -10.30 18.76 -0.19
CA GLU A 59 -10.91 17.42 -0.29
C GLU A 59 -11.41 17.14 -1.70
N GLU A 60 -12.05 18.10 -2.37
CA GLU A 60 -12.47 17.95 -3.77
C GLU A 60 -11.28 17.70 -4.69
N ALA A 61 -10.22 18.51 -4.57
CA ALA A 61 -9.01 18.35 -5.37
C ALA A 61 -8.33 16.99 -5.15
N LEU A 62 -8.27 16.54 -3.89
CA LEU A 62 -7.71 15.24 -3.52
C LEU A 62 -8.57 14.08 -4.03
N ASN A 63 -9.90 14.17 -3.97
CA ASN A 63 -10.79 13.13 -4.48
C ASN A 63 -10.71 13.01 -6.01
N VAL A 64 -10.61 14.13 -6.73
CA VAL A 64 -10.34 14.09 -8.17
C VAL A 64 -9.01 13.39 -8.47
N LEU A 65 -7.95 13.71 -7.71
CA LEU A 65 -6.66 13.05 -7.85
C LEU A 65 -6.73 11.55 -7.53
N LEU A 66 -7.52 11.17 -6.52
CA LEU A 66 -7.71 9.77 -6.12
C LEU A 66 -8.32 8.95 -7.25
N GLU A 67 -9.36 9.47 -7.90
CA GLU A 67 -10.00 8.79 -9.04
C GLU A 67 -9.03 8.66 -10.23
N ASP A 68 -8.24 9.69 -10.51
CA ASP A 68 -7.20 9.63 -11.54
C ASP A 68 -6.13 8.57 -11.23
N VAL A 69 -5.70 8.47 -9.97
CA VAL A 69 -4.73 7.47 -9.48
C VAL A 69 -5.29 6.06 -9.60
N ARG A 70 -6.55 5.84 -9.22
CA ARG A 70 -7.21 4.53 -9.33
C ARG A 70 -7.35 4.06 -10.76
N ALA A 71 -7.70 4.98 -11.66
CA ALA A 71 -7.85 4.66 -13.08
C ALA A 71 -6.51 4.33 -13.74
N ARG A 72 -5.43 5.04 -13.35
CA ARG A 72 -4.10 4.92 -13.98
C ARG A 72 -2.97 5.04 -12.96
N PRO A 73 -2.75 4.03 -12.10
CA PRO A 73 -1.77 4.14 -11.02
C PRO A 73 -0.33 4.28 -11.53
N GLN A 74 0.00 3.65 -12.65
CA GLN A 74 1.34 3.68 -13.22
C GLN A 74 1.73 5.03 -13.83
N GLN A 75 0.80 5.96 -14.07
CA GLN A 75 1.11 7.30 -14.60
C GLN A 75 2.03 8.08 -13.66
N ILE A 76 2.02 7.75 -12.36
CA ILE A 76 2.88 8.38 -11.34
C ILE A 76 4.36 8.18 -11.67
N LEU A 77 4.70 7.03 -12.26
CA LEU A 77 6.07 6.65 -12.61
C LEU A 77 6.68 7.52 -13.71
N GLU A 78 5.88 8.32 -14.41
CA GLU A 78 6.36 9.30 -15.40
C GLU A 78 6.92 10.57 -14.74
N SER A 79 6.70 10.75 -13.43
CA SER A 79 7.15 11.91 -12.68
C SER A 79 8.58 11.76 -12.17
N ASP A 80 9.27 12.88 -12.07
CA ASP A 80 10.63 13.00 -11.51
C ASP A 80 10.60 13.39 -10.01
N ALA A 81 9.54 13.00 -9.29
CA ALA A 81 9.38 13.30 -7.88
C ALA A 81 10.20 12.32 -7.03
N GLU A 82 10.68 12.77 -5.87
CA GLU A 82 11.52 11.98 -4.96
C GLU A 82 10.76 10.78 -4.39
N ASP A 83 9.57 11.03 -3.87
CA ASP A 83 8.68 10.05 -3.25
C ASP A 83 7.21 10.32 -3.63
N ILE A 84 6.33 9.37 -3.31
CA ILE A 84 4.89 9.52 -3.56
C ILE A 84 4.30 10.76 -2.90
N HIS A 85 4.75 11.09 -1.70
CA HIS A 85 4.17 12.19 -0.94
C HIS A 85 4.48 13.56 -1.55
N SER A 86 5.68 13.72 -2.10
CA SER A 86 6.10 14.91 -2.85
C SER A 86 5.35 15.01 -4.18
N TRP A 87 5.01 13.86 -4.78
CA TRP A 87 4.18 13.81 -5.98
C TRP A 87 2.75 14.29 -5.69
N VAL A 88 2.10 13.75 -4.65
CA VAL A 88 0.73 14.13 -4.25
C VAL A 88 0.69 15.62 -3.87
N GLU A 89 1.65 16.08 -3.07
CA GLU A 89 1.78 17.50 -2.70
C GLU A 89 1.92 18.39 -3.95
N GLY A 90 2.78 18.00 -4.90
CA GLY A 90 2.94 18.72 -6.16
C GLY A 90 1.64 18.82 -6.94
N LYS A 91 0.93 17.70 -7.12
CA LYS A 91 -0.35 17.66 -7.84
C LYS A 91 -1.43 18.49 -7.16
N LEU A 92 -1.47 18.48 -5.84
CA LEU A 92 -2.42 19.28 -5.07
C LEU A 92 -2.11 20.78 -5.22
N ILE A 93 -0.85 21.18 -5.11
CA ILE A 93 -0.43 22.58 -5.29
C ILE A 93 -0.72 23.06 -6.72
N ASP A 94 -0.48 22.23 -7.74
CA ASP A 94 -0.81 22.56 -9.12
C ASP A 94 -2.33 22.83 -9.29
N LYS A 95 -3.16 22.13 -8.52
CA LYS A 95 -4.62 22.24 -8.58
C LYS A 95 -5.19 23.42 -7.79
N VAL A 96 -4.71 23.66 -6.57
CA VAL A 96 -5.30 24.65 -5.62
C VAL A 96 -4.35 25.79 -5.24
N GLY A 97 -3.15 25.83 -5.79
CA GLY A 97 -2.16 26.86 -5.54
C GLY A 97 -1.62 26.84 -4.09
N GLN A 98 -1.48 28.03 -3.49
CA GLN A 98 -0.91 28.17 -2.14
C GLN A 98 -1.73 27.47 -1.05
N LEU A 99 -3.04 27.25 -1.28
CA LEU A 99 -3.89 26.51 -0.36
C LEU A 99 -3.34 25.09 -0.12
N GLY A 100 -2.82 24.43 -1.15
CA GLY A 100 -2.23 23.09 -1.04
C GLY A 100 -1.09 23.02 -0.03
N LYS A 101 -0.32 24.10 0.14
CA LYS A 101 0.78 24.16 1.10
C LYS A 101 0.32 24.22 2.55
N LYS A 102 -0.90 24.71 2.82
CA LYS A 102 -1.45 24.74 4.19
C LYS A 102 -1.69 23.34 4.74
N LEU A 103 -1.87 22.33 3.88
CA LEU A 103 -2.13 20.96 4.28
C LEU A 103 -1.00 20.35 5.10
N HIS A 104 0.25 20.76 4.88
CA HIS A 104 1.40 20.24 5.64
C HIS A 104 1.60 20.89 7.02
N THR A 105 0.77 21.86 7.41
CA THR A 105 0.85 22.49 8.73
C THR A 105 0.70 21.43 9.83
N GLY A 106 1.71 21.32 10.70
CA GLY A 106 1.68 20.40 11.84
C GLY A 106 1.87 18.91 11.52
N ARG A 107 2.17 18.56 10.26
CA ARG A 107 2.40 17.17 9.81
C ARG A 107 3.86 16.95 9.44
N SER A 108 4.46 15.85 9.90
CA SER A 108 5.81 15.44 9.48
C SER A 108 5.71 14.30 8.46
N ARG A 109 6.76 14.16 7.64
CA ARG A 109 6.84 13.02 6.71
C ARG A 109 6.94 11.69 7.48
N ASN A 110 7.49 11.72 8.70
CA ASN A 110 7.68 10.53 9.53
C ASN A 110 6.36 9.89 9.98
N ASP A 111 5.40 10.68 10.47
CA ASP A 111 4.09 10.17 10.88
C ASP A 111 3.20 9.89 9.66
N GLN A 112 3.35 10.67 8.59
CA GLN A 112 2.64 10.45 7.33
C GLN A 112 2.98 9.08 6.73
N VAL A 113 4.26 8.80 6.46
CA VAL A 113 4.68 7.51 5.85
C VAL A 113 4.32 6.32 6.73
N ALA A 114 4.43 6.46 8.06
CA ALA A 114 4.06 5.40 8.99
C ALA A 114 2.54 5.13 8.98
N THR A 115 1.73 6.17 8.77
CA THR A 115 0.27 6.06 8.63
C THR A 115 -0.08 5.39 7.30
N ASP A 116 0.50 5.86 6.20
CA ASP A 116 0.20 5.36 4.86
C ASP A 116 0.57 3.90 4.72
N LEU A 117 1.73 3.49 5.23
CA LEU A 117 2.14 2.08 5.25
C LEU A 117 1.18 1.21 6.07
N LYS A 118 0.68 1.69 7.22
CA LYS A 118 -0.28 0.94 8.03
C LYS A 118 -1.63 0.78 7.34
N LEU A 119 -2.12 1.84 6.69
CA LEU A 119 -3.34 1.78 5.90
C LEU A 119 -3.17 0.79 4.73
N TRP A 120 -2.05 0.87 4.03
CA TRP A 120 -1.76 -0.01 2.91
C TRP A 120 -1.67 -1.48 3.34
N CYS A 121 -0.99 -1.76 4.46
CA CYS A 121 -0.92 -3.09 5.05
C CYS A 121 -2.32 -3.61 5.43
N LYS A 122 -3.18 -2.76 6.00
CA LYS A 122 -4.54 -3.15 6.39
C LYS A 122 -5.37 -3.57 5.18
N ASP A 123 -5.28 -2.82 4.09
CA ASP A 123 -6.00 -3.13 2.85
C ASP A 123 -5.43 -4.41 2.22
N THR A 124 -4.11 -4.48 2.09
CA THR A 124 -3.40 -5.63 1.48
C THR A 124 -3.61 -6.93 2.25
N VAL A 125 -3.63 -6.90 3.58
CA VAL A 125 -3.89 -8.10 4.40
C VAL A 125 -5.28 -8.67 4.09
N SER A 126 -6.27 -7.84 3.82
CA SER A 126 -7.62 -8.31 3.48
C SER A 126 -7.63 -9.09 2.15
N GLU A 127 -6.85 -8.65 1.17
CA GLU A 127 -6.66 -9.36 -0.10
C GLU A 127 -5.92 -10.69 0.11
N LEU A 128 -4.84 -10.67 0.88
CA LEU A 128 -4.05 -11.87 1.18
C LEU A 128 -4.85 -12.93 1.93
N LEU A 129 -5.68 -12.54 2.90
CA LEU A 129 -6.58 -13.45 3.60
C LEU A 129 -7.61 -14.08 2.64
N THR A 130 -8.11 -13.30 1.69
CA THR A 130 -9.03 -13.81 0.66
C THR A 130 -8.34 -14.85 -0.22
N ALA A 131 -7.14 -14.55 -0.72
CA ALA A 131 -6.34 -15.49 -1.50
C ALA A 131 -5.99 -16.77 -0.70
N ASN A 132 -5.67 -16.62 0.58
CA ASN A 132 -5.37 -17.75 1.47
C ASN A 132 -6.57 -18.69 1.61
N ARG A 133 -7.78 -18.14 1.82
CA ARG A 133 -9.03 -18.92 1.89
C ARG A 133 -9.37 -19.61 0.58
N GLN A 134 -9.11 -18.96 -0.55
CA GLN A 134 -9.29 -19.57 -1.88
C GLN A 134 -8.36 -20.77 -2.06
N LEU A 135 -7.08 -20.65 -1.65
CA LEU A 135 -6.13 -21.76 -1.67
C LEU A 135 -6.56 -22.91 -0.75
N GLN A 136 -6.98 -22.61 0.48
CA GLN A 136 -7.52 -23.62 1.40
C GLN A 136 -8.72 -24.36 0.77
N SER A 137 -9.65 -23.62 0.16
CA SER A 137 -10.83 -24.19 -0.51
C SER A 137 -10.45 -25.12 -1.66
N ALA A 138 -9.49 -24.71 -2.50
CA ALA A 138 -8.99 -25.54 -3.61
C ALA A 138 -8.29 -26.81 -3.11
N LEU A 139 -7.56 -26.74 -2.00
CA LEU A 139 -6.95 -27.93 -1.36
C LEU A 139 -8.03 -28.88 -0.81
N VAL A 140 -9.10 -28.36 -0.22
CA VAL A 140 -10.22 -29.18 0.27
C VAL A 140 -10.94 -29.87 -0.89
N GLU A 141 -11.25 -29.15 -1.97
CA GLU A 141 -11.85 -29.74 -3.17
C GLU A 141 -10.95 -30.81 -3.79
N THR A 142 -9.65 -30.53 -3.88
CA THR A 142 -8.64 -31.50 -4.35
C THR A 142 -8.63 -32.75 -3.46
N ALA A 143 -8.69 -32.59 -2.14
CA ALA A 143 -8.74 -33.70 -1.20
C ALA A 143 -10.02 -34.54 -1.39
N GLN A 144 -11.18 -33.89 -1.53
CA GLN A 144 -12.46 -34.56 -1.75
C GLN A 144 -12.47 -35.44 -3.00
N ASN A 145 -11.86 -34.96 -4.09
CA ASN A 145 -11.76 -35.68 -5.37
C ASN A 145 -10.73 -36.82 -5.35
N ASN A 146 -9.89 -36.92 -4.32
CA ASN A 146 -8.76 -37.87 -4.25
C ASN A 146 -8.68 -38.61 -2.90
N GLN A 147 -9.83 -38.90 -2.28
CA GLN A 147 -9.89 -39.53 -0.94
C GLN A 147 -9.19 -40.88 -0.87
N ASP A 148 -9.37 -41.72 -1.90
CA ASP A 148 -8.82 -43.08 -1.95
C ASP A 148 -7.45 -43.17 -2.65
N ALA A 149 -6.90 -42.04 -3.11
CA ALA A 149 -5.62 -42.02 -3.81
C ALA A 149 -4.47 -42.22 -2.80
N VAL A 150 -3.93 -43.44 -2.75
CA VAL A 150 -2.81 -43.79 -1.86
C VAL A 150 -1.48 -43.29 -2.44
N MET A 151 -0.66 -42.72 -1.57
CA MET A 151 0.72 -42.29 -1.86
C MET A 151 1.66 -42.65 -0.70
N PRO A 152 2.99 -42.74 -0.93
CA PRO A 152 3.93 -42.86 0.19
C PRO A 152 4.02 -41.53 0.95
N GLY A 153 3.88 -41.59 2.27
CA GLY A 153 4.29 -40.51 3.18
C GLY A 153 5.80 -40.50 3.34
N TYR A 154 6.38 -39.32 3.57
CA TYR A 154 7.83 -39.13 3.64
C TYR A 154 8.27 -38.51 4.96
N THR A 155 9.37 -39.03 5.50
CA THR A 155 10.14 -38.44 6.60
C THR A 155 11.62 -38.48 6.21
N HIS A 156 12.36 -37.39 6.37
CA HIS A 156 13.74 -37.28 5.85
C HIS A 156 13.87 -37.61 4.34
N LEU A 157 12.81 -37.32 3.56
CA LEU A 157 12.68 -37.70 2.15
C LEU A 157 12.79 -39.22 1.88
N GLN A 158 12.60 -40.06 2.90
CA GLN A 158 12.49 -41.51 2.78
C GLN A 158 11.04 -41.95 2.93
N ARG A 159 10.64 -43.00 2.20
CA ARG A 159 9.29 -43.59 2.28
C ARG A 159 9.08 -44.15 3.69
N ALA A 160 8.03 -43.69 4.37
CA ALA A 160 7.72 -44.10 5.74
C ALA A 160 6.51 -45.06 5.78
N GLN A 161 5.31 -44.53 5.56
CA GLN A 161 4.06 -45.28 5.60
C GLN A 161 3.12 -44.82 4.47
N PRO A 162 2.18 -45.67 4.00
CA PRO A 162 1.13 -45.24 3.09
C PRO A 162 0.24 -44.18 3.75
N VAL A 163 -0.10 -43.12 3.01
CA VAL A 163 -1.09 -42.11 3.36
C VAL A 163 -1.99 -41.85 2.15
N THR A 164 -3.09 -41.13 2.32
CA THR A 164 -3.88 -40.67 1.18
C THR A 164 -3.42 -39.28 0.72
N PHE A 165 -3.57 -38.98 -0.57
CA PHE A 165 -3.30 -37.64 -1.09
C PHE A 165 -4.21 -36.60 -0.43
N ALA A 166 -5.45 -36.96 -0.12
CA ALA A 166 -6.35 -36.14 0.68
C ALA A 166 -5.78 -35.77 2.06
N HIS A 167 -5.17 -36.74 2.79
CA HIS A 167 -4.52 -36.46 4.07
C HIS A 167 -3.35 -35.46 3.92
N TRP A 168 -2.57 -35.58 2.84
CA TRP A 168 -1.51 -34.62 2.52
C TRP A 168 -2.05 -33.21 2.25
N CYS A 169 -3.11 -33.07 1.44
CA CYS A 169 -3.74 -31.77 1.16
C CYS A 169 -4.24 -31.10 2.45
N LEU A 170 -4.93 -31.85 3.32
CA LEU A 170 -5.49 -31.30 4.56
C LEU A 170 -4.42 -30.87 5.56
N ALA A 171 -3.23 -31.48 5.53
CA ALA A 171 -2.11 -31.00 6.34
C ALA A 171 -1.73 -29.55 6.00
N TYR A 172 -1.78 -29.15 4.72
CA TYR A 172 -1.53 -27.77 4.30
C TYR A 172 -2.71 -26.85 4.62
N VAL A 173 -3.96 -27.33 4.52
CA VAL A 173 -5.13 -26.55 4.95
C VAL A 173 -4.98 -26.11 6.40
N GLU A 174 -4.61 -27.04 7.29
CA GLU A 174 -4.38 -26.74 8.71
C GLU A 174 -3.20 -25.78 8.94
N MET A 175 -2.16 -25.82 8.11
CA MET A 175 -1.06 -24.85 8.17
C MET A 175 -1.54 -23.43 7.80
N LEU A 176 -2.26 -23.31 6.69
CA LEU A 176 -2.79 -22.05 6.18
C LEU A 176 -3.87 -21.45 7.09
N ALA A 177 -4.67 -22.28 7.75
CA ALA A 177 -5.65 -21.85 8.75
C ALA A 177 -4.97 -21.22 9.98
N ARG A 178 -3.82 -21.76 10.41
CA ARG A 178 -3.01 -21.13 11.47
C ARG A 178 -2.39 -19.82 11.00
N ASP A 179 -1.96 -19.74 9.76
CA ASP A 179 -1.40 -18.49 9.21
C ASP A 179 -2.46 -17.39 9.16
N GLU A 180 -3.72 -17.71 8.86
CA GLU A 180 -4.84 -16.77 8.90
C GLU A 180 -5.18 -16.24 10.31
N SER A 181 -4.83 -16.98 11.38
CA SER A 181 -5.08 -16.55 12.75
C SER A 181 -4.06 -15.55 13.33
N ARG A 182 -3.00 -15.23 12.57
CA ARG A 182 -1.89 -14.35 13.00
C ARG A 182 -2.05 -12.95 12.44
#